data_AF-A0A7J8LY10-F1
#
_entry.id   AF-A0A7J8LY10-F1
#
_cell.length_a   1.000
_cell.length_b   1.000
_cell.length_c   1.000
_cell.angle_alpha   90.00
_cell.angle_beta   90.00
_cell.angle_gamma   90.00
#
_symmetry.space_group_name_H-M   'P 1'
#
loop_
_entity.id
_entity.type
_entity.pdbx_description
1 polymer ?
#
loop_
_entity_poly.entity_id
_entity_poly.type
_entity_poly.pdbx_seq_one_letter_code
_entity_poly.pdbx_strand_id
1 'polypeptide(L)'
;VSSPYGHSYHIGEDVDSGNFAFTATENGAYTSCFWAINHQPPVKITIDFVWRAGVAAKDWSQVAKKGQVDTMEFELKQLYDTVTYIHEEMHYLREREEEMQHLNNETNSTMAALSFFSIALCLSVAGLQMWHLKTFFQRKKLL
;
A
#
# COMPACT_ATOMS: atom_id res chain seq x y z
N VAL A 1 -7.73 15.04 15.16
CA VAL A 1 -7.37 13.85 14.35
C VAL A 1 -8.60 13.31 13.69
N SER A 2 -8.51 13.08 12.38
CA SER A 2 -9.62 12.61 11.55
C SER A 2 -9.23 11.37 10.74
N SER A 3 -10.21 10.53 10.48
CA SER A 3 -10.11 9.30 9.70
C SER A 3 -10.11 9.57 8.19
N PRO A 4 -9.73 8.58 7.36
CA PRO A 4 -9.81 8.68 5.90
C PRO A 4 -11.24 8.94 5.39
N TYR A 5 -12.25 8.52 6.17
CA TYR A 5 -13.66 8.62 5.85
C TYR A 5 -14.34 9.83 6.52
N GLY A 6 -13.57 10.68 7.20
CA GLY A 6 -14.07 11.91 7.81
C GLY A 6 -14.56 11.78 9.26
N HIS A 7 -14.39 10.61 9.89
CA HIS A 7 -14.71 10.44 11.31
C HIS A 7 -13.69 11.16 12.18
N SER A 8 -14.15 12.00 13.11
CA SER A 8 -13.26 12.71 14.02
C SER A 8 -13.00 11.89 15.28
N TYR A 9 -11.73 11.59 15.54
CA TYR A 9 -11.28 10.85 16.73
C TYR A 9 -10.91 11.76 17.89
N HIS A 10 -10.40 12.95 17.60
CA HIS A 10 -10.01 13.91 18.63
C HIS A 10 -10.09 15.35 18.11
N ILE A 11 -10.73 16.21 18.90
CA ILE A 11 -10.79 17.66 18.69
C ILE A 11 -10.48 18.31 20.03
N GLY A 12 -9.54 19.26 20.05
CA GLY A 12 -9.21 20.08 21.20
C GLY A 12 -9.23 21.54 20.79
N GLU A 13 -9.90 22.37 21.58
CA GLU A 13 -9.90 23.82 21.45
C GLU A 13 -9.15 24.41 22.63
N ASP A 14 -8.37 25.48 22.40
CA ASP A 14 -7.59 26.18 23.42
C ASP A 14 -6.67 25.26 24.26
N VAL A 15 -5.83 24.47 23.55
CA VAL A 15 -4.95 23.46 24.17
C VAL A 15 -3.48 23.86 24.03
N ASP A 16 -2.79 24.04 25.15
CA ASP A 16 -1.35 24.32 25.20
C ASP A 16 -0.49 23.05 25.04
N SER A 17 -0.91 21.94 25.64
CA SER A 17 -0.23 20.64 25.55
C SER A 17 -1.17 19.48 25.87
N GLY A 18 -0.88 18.29 25.36
CA GLY A 18 -1.67 17.10 25.66
C GLY A 18 -1.14 15.85 24.98
N ASN A 19 -1.53 14.69 25.52
CA ASN A 19 -1.30 13.38 24.92
C ASN A 19 -2.66 12.70 24.75
N PHE A 20 -2.90 12.11 23.58
CA PHE A 20 -4.11 11.35 23.30
C PHE A 20 -3.75 10.05 22.58
N ALA A 21 -4.56 9.02 22.79
CA ALA A 21 -4.44 7.74 22.10
C ALA A 21 -5.81 7.32 21.60
N PHE A 22 -5.85 6.69 20.43
CA PHE A 22 -7.05 6.15 19.83
C PHE A 22 -6.70 4.85 19.09
N THR A 23 -7.70 4.01 18.86
CA THR A 23 -7.54 2.78 18.05
C THR A 23 -8.06 3.06 16.65
N ALA A 24 -7.22 2.85 15.64
CA ALA A 24 -7.61 2.97 14.24
C ALA A 24 -8.43 1.75 13.82
N THR A 25 -9.74 1.92 13.62
CA THR A 25 -10.63 0.84 13.15
C THR A 25 -10.77 0.80 11.63
N GLU A 26 -10.49 1.92 10.98
CA GLU A 26 -10.61 2.09 9.53
C GLU A 26 -9.22 2.04 8.88
N ASN A 27 -9.10 1.33 7.78
CA ASN A 27 -7.88 1.30 6.99
C ASN A 27 -7.73 2.60 6.19
N GLY A 28 -6.55 3.23 6.25
CA GLY A 28 -6.20 4.37 5.43
C GLY A 28 -5.37 5.43 6.17
N ALA A 29 -5.27 6.61 5.56
CA ALA A 29 -4.52 7.74 6.11
C ALA A 29 -5.32 8.53 7.16
N TYR A 30 -4.74 8.67 8.35
CA TYR A 30 -5.26 9.51 9.43
C TYR A 30 -4.53 10.85 9.43
N THR A 31 -5.26 11.94 9.65
CA THR A 31 -4.73 13.30 9.57
C THR A 31 -4.85 14.02 10.91
N SER A 32 -3.78 14.68 11.35
CA SER A 32 -3.78 15.62 12.47
C SER A 32 -3.62 17.04 11.95
N CYS A 33 -4.49 17.94 12.41
CA CYS A 33 -4.48 19.34 12.02
C CYS A 33 -4.27 20.20 13.26
N PHE A 34 -3.38 21.19 13.16
CA PHE A 34 -3.16 22.23 14.16
C PHE A 34 -3.51 23.58 13.54
N TRP A 35 -4.31 24.37 14.24
CA TRP A 35 -4.67 25.72 13.82
C TRP A 35 -4.45 26.69 14.98
N ALA A 36 -4.07 27.91 14.65
CA ALA A 36 -3.93 29.01 15.59
C ALA A 36 -4.69 30.23 15.06
N ILE A 37 -5.17 31.07 15.98
CA ILE A 37 -5.82 32.32 15.62
C ILE A 37 -4.79 33.26 15.01
N ASN A 38 -5.17 34.05 14.01
CA ASN A 38 -4.28 35.04 13.41
C ASN A 38 -3.97 36.16 14.43
N HIS A 39 -2.75 36.18 14.95
CA HIS A 39 -2.26 37.23 15.85
C HIS A 39 -1.74 38.44 15.05
N GLN A 40 -2.05 39.66 15.53
CA GLN A 40 -1.43 40.91 15.09
C GLN A 40 -0.84 41.62 16.32
N PRO A 41 0.50 41.77 16.43
CA PRO A 41 1.52 41.38 15.46
C PRO A 41 1.66 39.85 15.28
N PRO A 42 2.19 39.36 14.14
CA PRO A 42 2.40 37.93 13.91
C PRO A 42 3.32 37.32 14.97
N VAL A 43 2.83 36.27 15.64
CA VAL A 43 3.59 35.50 16.63
C VAL A 43 4.01 34.17 16.00
N LYS A 44 5.25 33.73 16.27
CA LYS A 44 5.72 32.39 15.88
C LYS A 44 5.28 31.39 16.93
N ILE A 45 4.50 30.38 16.52
CA ILE A 45 4.07 29.27 17.37
C ILE A 45 4.94 28.06 17.02
N THR A 46 5.55 27.45 18.03
CA THR A 46 6.35 26.23 17.87
C THR A 46 5.52 25.05 18.37
N ILE A 47 5.37 24.02 17.54
CA ILE A 47 4.61 22.82 17.87
C ILE A 47 5.58 21.65 17.94
N ASP A 48 5.71 21.04 19.11
CA ASP A 48 6.37 19.75 19.27
C ASP A 48 5.32 18.64 19.14
N PHE A 49 5.49 17.76 18.15
CA PHE A 49 4.50 16.75 17.81
C PHE A 49 5.17 15.39 17.59
N VAL A 50 4.76 14.43 18.42
CA VAL A 50 5.23 13.05 18.34
C VAL A 50 4.05 12.15 18.00
N TRP A 51 4.11 11.52 16.82
CA TRP A 51 3.14 10.51 16.41
C TRP A 51 3.74 9.11 16.52
N ARG A 52 3.02 8.20 17.17
CA ARG A 52 3.40 6.80 17.29
C ARG A 52 2.22 5.93 16.84
N ALA A 53 2.53 4.84 16.15
CA ALA A 53 1.54 3.87 15.68
C ALA A 53 1.99 2.43 16.01
N GLY A 54 1.03 1.51 16.06
CA GLY A 54 1.29 0.10 16.32
C GLY A 54 1.99 -0.14 17.66
N VAL A 55 2.98 -1.04 17.66
CA VAL A 55 3.74 -1.47 18.84
C VAL A 55 4.45 -0.29 19.55
N ALA A 56 4.86 0.74 18.80
CA ALA A 56 5.51 1.93 19.35
C ALA A 56 4.56 2.86 20.11
N ALA A 57 3.24 2.77 19.87
CA ALA A 57 2.23 3.58 20.55
C ALA A 57 1.82 3.00 21.92
N LYS A 58 2.13 1.73 22.18
CA LYS A 58 1.78 1.05 23.43
C LYS A 58 2.69 1.57 24.54
N ASP A 59 2.11 2.09 25.64
CA ASP A 59 2.87 2.59 26.78
C ASP A 59 3.34 1.43 27.66
N TRP A 60 4.50 0.91 27.32
CA TRP A 60 5.13 -0.22 28.00
C TRP A 60 5.63 0.13 29.42
N SER A 61 5.83 1.42 29.71
CA SER A 61 6.45 1.89 30.96
C SER A 61 5.54 1.78 32.19
N GLN A 62 4.22 1.81 32.01
CA GLN A 62 3.26 1.70 33.11
C GLN A 62 3.06 0.27 33.62
N VAL A 63 3.44 -0.74 32.84
CA VAL A 63 3.34 -2.17 33.21
C VAL A 63 4.57 -2.64 33.99
N ALA A 64 5.75 -2.05 33.74
CA ALA A 64 7.04 -2.49 34.27
C ALA A 64 7.34 -2.16 35.75
N LYS A 65 6.37 -1.63 36.53
CA LYS A 65 6.61 -1.23 37.93
C LYS A 65 6.59 -2.37 38.96
N LYS A 66 6.63 -3.65 38.55
CA LYS A 66 6.52 -4.81 39.46
C LYS A 66 7.76 -5.74 39.47
N GLY A 67 8.95 -5.18 39.74
CA GLY A 67 10.10 -5.94 40.23
C GLY A 67 11.00 -6.61 39.17
N GLN A 68 12.15 -7.12 39.59
CA GLN A 68 13.27 -7.53 38.71
C GLN A 68 12.99 -8.77 37.83
N VAL A 69 12.13 -9.68 38.28
CA VAL A 69 11.70 -10.85 37.49
C VAL A 69 10.71 -10.45 36.38
N ASP A 70 9.89 -9.44 36.66
CA ASP A 70 8.89 -8.86 35.74
C ASP A 70 9.57 -8.12 34.57
N THR A 71 10.78 -7.58 34.77
CA THR A 71 11.54 -6.90 33.70
C THR A 71 11.99 -7.85 32.59
N MET A 72 12.37 -9.10 32.91
CA MET A 72 12.72 -10.09 31.87
C MET A 72 11.49 -10.63 31.14
N GLU A 73 10.39 -10.90 31.86
CA GLU A 73 9.11 -11.27 31.23
C GLU A 73 8.57 -10.15 30.33
N PHE A 74 8.81 -8.90 30.71
CA PHE A 74 8.45 -7.72 29.95
C PHE A 74 9.19 -7.61 28.62
N GLU A 75 10.52 -7.76 28.60
CA GLU A 75 11.30 -7.75 27.36
C GLU A 75 10.87 -8.88 26.42
N LEU A 76 10.62 -10.07 26.97
CA LEU A 76 10.06 -11.20 26.22
C LEU A 76 8.69 -10.88 25.64
N LYS A 77 7.81 -10.21 26.39
CA LYS A 77 6.47 -9.83 25.92
C LYS A 77 6.53 -8.77 24.82
N GLN A 78 7.44 -7.81 24.93
CA GLN A 78 7.68 -6.81 23.89
C GLN A 78 8.20 -7.47 22.60
N LEU A 79 9.16 -8.40 22.72
CA LEU A 79 9.69 -9.13 21.57
C LEU A 79 8.62 -10.02 20.95
N TYR A 80 7.81 -10.70 21.76
CA TYR A 80 6.68 -11.51 21.31
C TYR A 80 5.68 -10.68 20.51
N ASP A 81 5.19 -9.56 21.06
CA ASP A 81 4.23 -8.70 20.37
C ASP A 81 4.83 -8.12 19.06
N THR A 82 6.15 -7.86 19.03
CA THR A 82 6.85 -7.42 17.82
C THR A 82 6.91 -8.53 16.76
N VAL A 83 7.25 -9.76 17.15
CA VAL A 83 7.29 -10.91 16.23
C VAL A 83 5.90 -11.24 15.71
N THR A 84 4.87 -11.19 16.56
CA THR A 84 3.48 -11.39 16.13
C THR A 84 3.06 -10.34 15.11
N TYR A 85 3.38 -9.07 15.35
CA TYR A 85 3.11 -7.99 14.40
C TYR A 85 3.80 -8.24 13.04
N ILE A 86 5.09 -8.59 13.04
CA ILE A 86 5.83 -8.91 11.81
C ILE A 86 5.21 -10.12 11.09
N HIS A 87 4.79 -11.13 11.85
CA HIS A 87 4.18 -12.33 11.28
C HIS A 87 2.85 -12.05 10.57
N GLU A 88 2.00 -11.22 11.17
CA GLU A 88 0.76 -10.75 10.54
C GLU A 88 1.06 -9.94 9.26
N GLU A 89 2.07 -9.07 9.29
CA GLU A 89 2.48 -8.29 8.12
C GLU A 89 3.02 -9.18 6.99
N MET A 90 3.83 -10.20 7.32
CA MET A 90 4.30 -11.20 6.35
C MET A 90 3.13 -11.98 5.74
N HIS A 91 2.12 -12.34 6.52
CA HIS A 91 0.93 -13.01 6.01
C HIS A 91 0.16 -12.14 5.01
N TYR A 92 -0.03 -10.86 5.34
CA TYR A 92 -0.66 -9.89 4.42
C TYR A 92 0.13 -9.74 3.11
N LEU A 93 1.45 -9.62 3.18
CA LEU A 93 2.31 -9.51 1.99
C LEU A 93 2.24 -10.77 1.12
N ARG A 94 2.18 -11.95 1.74
CA ARG A 94 2.07 -13.23 1.03
C ARG A 94 0.76 -13.34 0.27
N GLU A 95 -0.37 -12.98 0.87
CA GLU A 95 -1.67 -13.01 0.21
C GLU A 95 -1.68 -12.11 -1.04
N ARG A 96 -1.11 -10.90 -0.94
CA ARG A 96 -0.95 -10.01 -2.10
C ARG A 96 0.00 -10.53 -3.16
N GLU A 97 1.04 -11.26 -2.77
CA GLU A 97 1.95 -11.90 -3.73
C GLU A 97 1.21 -12.99 -4.51
N GLU A 98 0.42 -13.83 -3.84
CA GLU A 98 -0.38 -14.88 -4.48
C GLU A 98 -1.40 -14.29 -5.47
N GLU A 99 -2.09 -13.20 -5.10
CA GLU A 99 -2.97 -12.45 -6.01
C GLU A 99 -2.21 -11.89 -7.23
N MET A 100 -1.03 -11.31 -6.99
CA MET A 100 -0.20 -10.74 -8.05
C MET A 100 0.33 -11.81 -9.00
N GLN A 101 0.73 -12.97 -8.47
CA GLN A 101 1.17 -14.12 -9.27
C GLN A 101 0.02 -14.65 -10.14
N HIS A 102 -1.20 -14.73 -9.62
CA HIS A 102 -2.38 -15.14 -10.38
C HIS A 102 -2.64 -14.18 -11.55
N LEU A 103 -2.72 -12.88 -11.27
CA LEU A 103 -2.91 -11.84 -12.28
C LEU A 103 -1.81 -11.87 -13.35
N ASN A 104 -0.55 -12.05 -12.94
CA ASN A 104 0.57 -12.14 -13.86
C ASN A 104 0.46 -13.37 -14.77
N ASN A 105 0.05 -14.52 -14.24
CA ASN A 105 -0.13 -15.73 -15.03
C ASN A 105 -1.24 -15.56 -16.07
N GLU A 106 -2.42 -15.06 -15.67
CA GLU A 106 -3.54 -14.80 -16.58
C GLU A 106 -3.20 -13.76 -17.67
N THR A 107 -2.48 -12.70 -17.28
CA THR A 107 -2.01 -11.68 -18.21
C THR A 107 -1.05 -12.29 -19.23
N ASN A 108 -0.07 -13.06 -18.76
CA ASN A 108 0.94 -13.68 -19.62
C ASN A 108 0.32 -14.69 -20.61
N SER A 109 -0.62 -15.53 -20.16
CA SER A 109 -1.30 -16.49 -21.06
C SER A 109 -2.15 -15.78 -22.11
N THR A 110 -2.86 -14.72 -21.73
CA THR A 110 -3.68 -13.92 -22.65
C THR A 110 -2.80 -13.20 -23.67
N MET A 111 -1.70 -12.59 -23.22
CA MET A 111 -0.73 -11.93 -24.10
C MET A 111 -0.09 -12.92 -25.09
N ALA A 112 0.27 -14.12 -24.63
CA ALA A 112 0.83 -15.16 -25.51
C ALA A 112 -0.17 -15.58 -26.60
N ALA A 113 -1.45 -15.77 -26.24
CA ALA A 113 -2.49 -16.11 -27.20
C ALA A 113 -2.72 -14.99 -28.25
N LEU A 114 -2.76 -13.74 -27.81
CA LEU A 114 -2.88 -12.58 -28.71
C LEU A 114 -1.66 -12.43 -29.63
N SER A 115 -0.45 -12.67 -29.12
CA SER A 115 0.78 -12.65 -29.90
C SER A 115 0.76 -13.71 -31.00
N PHE A 116 0.37 -14.94 -30.66
CA PHE A 116 0.23 -16.02 -31.63
C PHE A 116 -0.80 -15.69 -32.72
N PHE A 117 -1.97 -15.17 -32.33
CA PHE A 117 -3.01 -14.75 -33.27
C PHE A 117 -2.51 -13.65 -34.22
N SER A 118 -1.78 -12.66 -33.71
CA SER A 118 -1.19 -11.59 -34.51
C SER A 118 -0.20 -12.14 -35.56
N ILE A 119 0.70 -13.04 -35.18
CA ILE A 119 1.66 -13.66 -36.09
C ILE A 119 0.94 -14.46 -37.18
N ALA A 120 -0.06 -15.27 -36.81
CA ALA A 120 -0.85 -16.05 -37.76
C ALA A 120 -1.56 -15.14 -38.79
N LEU A 121 -2.11 -14.01 -38.35
CA LEU A 121 -2.74 -13.02 -39.22
C LEU A 121 -1.72 -12.39 -40.18
N CYS A 122 -0.55 -11.98 -39.69
CA CYS A 122 0.52 -11.44 -40.52
C CYS A 122 0.99 -12.44 -41.60
N LEU A 123 1.21 -13.70 -41.24
CA LEU A 123 1.61 -14.74 -42.19
C LEU A 123 0.52 -15.00 -43.24
N SER A 124 -0.74 -14.99 -42.85
CA SER A 124 -1.87 -15.15 -43.76
C SER A 124 -1.94 -14.02 -44.79
N VAL A 125 -1.78 -12.77 -44.34
CA VAL A 125 -1.73 -11.59 -45.23
C VAL A 125 -0.55 -11.68 -46.20
N ALA A 126 0.64 -12.02 -45.71
CA ALA A 126 1.83 -12.17 -46.57
C ALA A 126 1.65 -13.27 -47.62
N GLY A 127 1.03 -14.40 -47.25
CA GLY A 127 0.69 -15.49 -48.17
C GLY A 127 -0.31 -15.04 -49.26
N LEU A 128 -1.36 -14.33 -48.87
CA LEU A 128 -2.34 -13.77 -49.81
C LEU A 128 -1.71 -12.74 -50.76
N GLN A 129 -0.83 -11.87 -50.25
CA GLN A 129 -0.08 -10.91 -51.08
C GLN A 129 0.78 -11.62 -52.13
N MET A 130 1.52 -12.66 -51.74
CA MET A 130 2.33 -13.46 -52.68
C MET A 130 1.47 -14.17 -53.73
N TRP A 131 0.34 -14.77 -53.31
CA TRP A 131 -0.57 -15.45 -54.23
C TRP A 131 -1.22 -14.51 -55.23
N HIS A 132 -1.68 -13.34 -54.78
CA HIS A 132 -2.26 -12.31 -55.63
C HIS A 132 -1.23 -11.81 -56.67
N LEU A 133 0.00 -11.54 -56.24
CA LEU A 133 1.07 -11.10 -57.13
C LEU A 133 1.41 -12.16 -58.19
N LYS A 134 1.53 -13.44 -57.80
CA LYS A 134 1.76 -14.55 -58.75
C LYS A 134 0.62 -14.69 -59.76
N THR A 135 -0.62 -14.62 -59.30
CA THR A 135 -1.81 -14.71 -60.18
C THR A 135 -1.85 -13.54 -61.16
N PHE A 136 -1.49 -12.35 -60.71
CA PHE A 136 -1.42 -11.16 -61.56
C PHE A 136 -0.38 -11.31 -62.67
N PHE A 137 0.84 -11.77 -62.36
CA PHE A 137 1.89 -12.01 -63.36
C PHE A 137 1.53 -13.11 -64.36
N GLN A 138 0.93 -14.22 -63.89
CA GLN A 138 0.46 -15.30 -64.77
C GLN A 138 -0.62 -14.85 -65.74
N ARG A 139 -1.61 -14.06 -65.28
CA ARG A 139 -2.67 -13.54 -66.15
C ARG A 139 -2.18 -12.53 -67.18
N LYS A 140 -1.15 -11.74 -66.85
CA LYS A 140 -0.56 -10.73 -67.74
C LYS A 140 0.47 -11.30 -68.72
N LYS A 141 0.80 -12.61 -68.66
CA LYS A 141 1.83 -13.28 -69.50
C LYS A 141 3.17 -12.51 -69.52
N LEU A 142 3.60 -11.99 -68.37
CA LEU A 142 4.88 -11.29 -68.20
C LEU A 142 5.98 -12.22 -67.67
N LEU A 143 5.71 -13.53 -67.64
CA LEU A 143 6.61 -14.64 -67.34
C LEU A 143 6.46 -15.69 -68.44
#